data_AF-B3S2Z1-F1
#
_entry.id   AF-B3S2Z1-F1
#
_cell.length_a   1.000
_cell.length_b   1.000
_cell.length_c   1.000
_cell.angle_alpha   90.00
_cell.angle_beta   90.00
_cell.angle_gamma   90.00
#
_symmetry.space_group_name_H-M   'P 1'
#
loop_
_entity.id
_entity.type
_entity.pdbx_description
1 polymer ?
#
loop_
_entity_poly.entity_id
_entity_poly.type
_entity_poly.pdbx_seq_one_letter_code
_entity_poly.pdbx_strand_id
1 'polypeptide(L)'
;MQSPNDRNNPRTPTGGYNFNLSPDGSSHKQLKATFITPIYLRDFWDQLRQNCVKLENVVIDRLKCFATVKVKNLAYEKVVLIRYTLNDWRTYQDLPAYHLKDSNRGYADTFAFEFNVPDEEEIRQVQFAIAFRCAGQEFWDNNHNRNYCLQCIPIQDGHLFNNLVHNA
;
A
#
# COMPACT_ATOMS: atom_id res chain seq x y z
N MET A 1 73.13 5.65 -7.23
CA MET A 1 72.48 6.97 -7.37
C MET A 1 71.08 6.85 -6.76
N GLN A 2 70.80 7.67 -5.74
CA GLN A 2 69.50 7.93 -5.07
C GLN A 2 68.44 8.48 -6.07
N SER A 3 67.14 8.68 -5.81
CA SER A 3 66.06 8.20 -4.91
C SER A 3 64.74 8.91 -5.42
N PRO A 4 63.67 9.26 -4.66
CA PRO A 4 62.32 8.68 -4.79
C PRO A 4 61.14 9.70 -4.92
N ASN A 5 59.90 9.16 -4.92
CA ASN A 5 58.58 9.79 -4.62
C ASN A 5 57.96 10.77 -5.64
N ASP A 6 56.71 10.48 -6.05
CA ASP A 6 55.58 11.25 -5.53
C ASP A 6 54.21 10.53 -5.60
N ARG A 7 53.37 10.89 -4.64
CA ARG A 7 52.07 10.33 -4.25
C ARG A 7 50.95 10.72 -5.21
N ASN A 8 49.93 9.85 -5.39
CA ASN A 8 48.50 10.15 -5.19
C ASN A 8 47.56 8.95 -5.49
N ASN A 9 46.70 8.64 -4.51
CA ASN A 9 45.67 7.59 -4.39
C ASN A 9 44.36 7.97 -5.15
N PRO A 10 43.22 7.21 -5.16
CA PRO A 10 42.92 5.77 -5.11
C PRO A 10 42.15 5.27 -6.37
N ARG A 11 42.07 3.96 -6.61
CA ARG A 11 40.92 3.35 -7.31
C ARG A 11 40.25 2.34 -6.38
N THR A 12 39.10 2.74 -5.86
CA THR A 12 38.14 1.86 -5.19
C THR A 12 37.59 0.84 -6.20
N PRO A 13 37.41 -0.43 -5.82
CA PRO A 13 36.46 -1.30 -6.49
C PRO A 13 35.06 -0.88 -6.03
N THR A 14 34.27 -0.33 -6.95
CA THR A 14 32.83 -0.10 -6.80
C THR A 14 32.11 -1.43 -6.64
N GLY A 15 31.76 -1.78 -5.41
CA GLY A 15 30.92 -2.94 -5.08
C GLY A 15 30.28 -2.74 -3.72
N GLY A 16 28.94 -2.77 -3.71
CA GLY A 16 28.13 -2.81 -2.49
C GLY A 16 27.23 -1.59 -2.33
N TYR A 17 25.98 -1.69 -2.80
CA TYR A 17 24.90 -0.88 -2.28
C TYR A 17 24.74 -1.25 -0.80
N ASN A 18 25.27 -0.44 0.11
CA ASN A 18 24.95 -0.57 1.53
C ASN A 18 23.50 -0.11 1.69
N PHE A 19 22.57 -1.07 1.66
CA PHE A 19 21.26 -0.87 2.25
C PHE A 19 21.50 -0.71 3.75
N ASN A 20 21.16 0.46 4.28
CA ASN A 20 21.16 0.71 5.72
C ASN A 20 20.19 -0.31 6.35
N LEU A 21 20.73 -1.44 6.80
CA LEU A 21 20.02 -2.40 7.61
C LEU A 21 19.95 -1.82 9.02
N SER A 22 18.77 -1.91 9.63
CA SER A 22 18.63 -1.60 11.04
C SER A 22 19.50 -2.55 11.88
N PRO A 23 19.83 -2.21 13.14
CA PRO A 23 20.72 -3.00 14.00
C PRO A 23 20.27 -4.45 14.23
N ASP A 24 19.00 -4.76 13.93
CA ASP A 24 18.38 -6.09 13.98
C ASP A 24 18.47 -6.87 12.65
N GLY A 25 19.05 -6.28 11.61
CA GLY A 25 19.13 -6.85 10.27
C GLY A 25 17.86 -6.65 9.43
N SER A 26 16.86 -5.92 9.92
CA SER A 26 15.61 -5.68 9.21
C SER A 26 15.77 -4.52 8.22
N SER A 27 15.44 -4.72 6.95
CA SER A 27 15.19 -3.59 6.05
C SER A 27 13.86 -2.95 6.45
N HIS A 28 13.86 -1.74 7.00
CA HIS A 28 12.58 -1.08 7.28
C HIS A 28 11.86 -0.77 5.96
N LYS A 29 10.68 -1.37 5.76
CA LYS A 29 9.82 -1.15 4.60
C LYS A 29 8.61 -0.30 4.97
N GLN A 30 8.06 0.38 3.97
CA GLN A 30 6.74 1.01 4.04
C GLN A 30 5.93 0.70 2.78
N LEU A 31 4.62 0.77 2.90
CA LEU A 31 3.71 0.64 1.78
C LEU A 31 3.60 1.97 1.03
N LYS A 32 3.38 1.88 -0.28
CA LYS A 32 3.05 3.01 -1.14
C LYS A 32 1.98 2.59 -2.13
N ALA A 33 0.85 3.29 -2.14
CA ALA A 33 -0.18 3.07 -3.14
C ALA A 33 0.34 3.45 -4.55
N THR A 34 0.11 2.57 -5.52
CA THR A 34 0.49 2.80 -6.93
C THR A 34 -0.66 3.31 -7.79
N PHE A 35 -1.73 3.79 -7.15
CA PHE A 35 -2.94 4.27 -7.78
C PHE A 35 -3.37 5.60 -7.15
N ILE A 36 -4.13 6.38 -7.91
CA ILE A 36 -4.77 7.59 -7.40
C ILE A 36 -5.91 7.15 -6.49
N THR A 37 -5.99 7.72 -5.28
CA THR A 37 -7.09 7.47 -4.35
C THR A 37 -8.44 7.69 -5.06
N PRO A 38 -9.32 6.69 -5.13
CA PRO A 38 -10.45 6.76 -6.08
C PRO A 38 -11.45 7.87 -5.81
N ILE A 39 -11.63 8.31 -4.56
CA ILE A 39 -12.53 9.44 -4.24
C ILE A 39 -12.12 10.76 -4.94
N TYR A 40 -10.86 10.89 -5.38
CA TYR A 40 -10.39 12.04 -6.15
C TYR A 40 -10.63 11.92 -7.66
N LEU A 41 -11.11 10.78 -8.14
CA LEU A 41 -11.46 10.59 -9.55
C LEU A 41 -12.81 11.26 -9.85
N ARG A 42 -12.87 11.96 -10.99
CA ARG A 42 -14.09 12.69 -11.42
C ARG A 42 -15.29 11.75 -11.58
N ASP A 43 -15.05 10.54 -12.06
CA ASP A 43 -16.05 9.52 -12.37
C ASP A 43 -16.31 8.55 -11.20
N PHE A 44 -15.78 8.83 -10.00
CA PHE A 44 -15.93 7.97 -8.82
C PHE A 44 -17.38 7.53 -8.57
N TRP A 45 -18.30 8.50 -8.55
CA TRP A 45 -19.70 8.23 -8.27
C TRP A 45 -20.40 7.48 -9.41
N ASP A 46 -19.98 7.68 -10.65
CA ASP A 46 -20.53 6.95 -11.80
C ASP A 46 -20.07 5.50 -11.78
N GLN A 47 -18.79 5.25 -11.47
CA GLN A 47 -18.27 3.91 -11.25
C GLN A 47 -18.96 3.22 -10.07
N LEU A 48 -19.21 3.91 -8.95
CA LEU A 48 -19.96 3.33 -7.83
C LEU A 48 -21.39 2.98 -8.22
N ARG A 49 -22.07 3.83 -8.99
CA ARG A 49 -23.46 3.58 -9.43
C ARG A 49 -23.56 2.38 -10.37
N GLN A 50 -22.58 2.22 -11.27
CA GLN A 50 -22.51 1.15 -12.26
C GLN A 50 -22.07 -0.18 -11.64
N ASN A 51 -21.01 -0.16 -10.82
CA ASN A 51 -20.37 -1.36 -10.29
C ASN A 51 -20.85 -1.76 -8.89
N CYS A 52 -21.68 -0.93 -8.25
CA CYS A 52 -22.25 -1.12 -6.90
C CYS A 52 -21.25 -1.12 -5.74
N VAL A 53 -19.94 -1.20 -6.00
CA VAL A 53 -18.88 -1.12 -4.99
C VAL A 53 -17.70 -0.34 -5.54
N LYS A 54 -17.07 0.48 -4.70
CA LYS A 54 -15.84 1.19 -5.03
C LYS A 54 -14.97 1.42 -3.80
N LEU A 55 -13.66 1.16 -3.90
CA LEU A 55 -12.71 1.66 -2.91
C LEU A 55 -12.82 3.19 -2.83
N GLU A 56 -13.00 3.75 -1.65
CA GLU A 56 -13.14 5.19 -1.44
C GLU A 56 -11.78 5.83 -1.15
N ASN A 57 -11.14 5.40 -0.05
CA ASN A 57 -9.90 5.98 0.43
C ASN A 57 -8.95 4.91 0.99
N VAL A 58 -7.65 5.21 0.97
CA VAL A 58 -6.59 4.42 1.59
C VAL A 58 -5.67 5.35 2.36
N VAL A 59 -5.40 4.99 3.61
CA VAL A 59 -4.42 5.62 4.50
C VAL A 59 -3.40 4.56 4.87
N ILE A 60 -2.13 4.90 4.73
CA ILE A 60 -1.01 3.98 4.98
C ILE A 60 -0.20 4.50 6.16
N ASP A 61 0.13 3.59 7.07
CA ASP A 61 1.10 3.81 8.14
C ASP A 61 2.10 2.65 8.17
N ARG A 62 3.31 2.89 7.68
CA ARG A 62 4.34 1.87 7.42
C ARG A 62 3.79 0.65 6.67
N LEU A 63 3.59 -0.49 7.34
CA LEU A 63 3.09 -1.75 6.78
C LEU A 63 1.62 -2.00 7.09
N LYS A 64 0.93 -1.03 7.69
CA LYS A 64 -0.50 -1.07 7.94
C LYS A 64 -1.26 -0.27 6.89
N CYS A 65 -2.32 -0.88 6.37
CA CYS A 65 -3.26 -0.23 5.47
C CYS A 65 -4.61 -0.08 6.19
N PHE A 66 -5.14 1.13 6.19
CA PHE A 66 -6.52 1.44 6.58
C PHE A 66 -7.26 1.95 5.36
N ALA A 67 -8.48 1.48 5.13
CA ALA A 67 -9.21 1.85 3.93
C ALA A 67 -10.71 1.89 4.16
N THR A 68 -11.37 2.70 3.35
CA THR A 68 -12.82 2.78 3.28
C THR A 68 -13.32 2.39 1.90
N VAL A 69 -14.51 1.78 1.86
CA VAL A 69 -15.19 1.29 0.67
C VAL A 69 -16.59 1.86 0.66
N LYS A 70 -17.02 2.39 -0.47
CA LYS A 70 -18.42 2.73 -0.71
C LYS A 70 -19.13 1.56 -1.37
N VAL A 71 -20.31 1.23 -0.87
CA VAL A 71 -21.23 0.27 -1.50
C VAL A 71 -22.58 0.91 -1.72
N LYS A 72 -23.22 0.56 -2.84
CA LYS A 72 -24.57 1.02 -3.15
C LYS A 72 -25.57 0.38 -2.19
N ASN A 73 -26.50 1.18 -1.67
CA ASN A 73 -27.50 0.69 -0.72
C ASN A 73 -28.63 -0.06 -1.44
N LEU A 74 -28.41 -1.34 -1.75
CA LEU A 74 -29.36 -2.20 -2.47
C LEU A 74 -30.33 -2.95 -1.54
N ALA A 75 -29.85 -3.41 -0.38
CA ALA A 75 -30.65 -4.04 0.67
C ALA A 75 -29.96 -3.87 2.03
N TYR A 76 -30.66 -4.18 3.14
CA TYR A 76 -30.11 -4.03 4.49
C TYR A 76 -28.90 -4.94 4.74
N GLU A 77 -29.03 -6.24 4.41
CA GLU A 77 -27.94 -7.20 4.58
C GLU A 77 -26.87 -7.01 3.50
N LYS A 78 -25.66 -6.71 3.96
CA LYS A 78 -24.49 -6.43 3.13
C LYS A 78 -23.28 -7.14 3.70
N VAL A 79 -22.53 -7.80 2.83
CA VAL A 79 -21.24 -8.39 3.17
C VAL A 79 -20.21 -7.79 2.23
N VAL A 80 -19.15 -7.22 2.80
CA VAL A 80 -18.02 -6.66 2.06
C VAL A 80 -16.77 -7.44 2.45
N LEU A 81 -16.10 -8.04 1.47
CA LEU A 81 -14.87 -8.81 1.65
C LEU A 81 -13.76 -8.19 0.83
N ILE A 82 -12.56 -8.14 1.40
CA ILE A 82 -11.35 -7.71 0.75
C ILE A 82 -10.55 -8.95 0.48
N ARG A 83 -10.42 -9.30 -0.79
CA ARG A 83 -9.54 -10.37 -1.22
C ARG A 83 -8.19 -9.79 -1.52
N TYR A 84 -7.17 -10.18 -0.77
CA TYR A 84 -5.81 -9.71 -0.99
C TYR A 84 -4.81 -10.86 -1.14
N THR A 85 -3.70 -10.56 -1.79
CA THR A 85 -2.58 -11.47 -2.03
C THR A 85 -1.25 -10.76 -1.79
N LEU A 86 -0.26 -11.54 -1.35
CA LEU A 86 1.12 -11.11 -1.13
C LEU A 86 2.08 -11.74 -2.15
N ASN A 87 1.57 -12.57 -3.07
CA ASN A 87 2.36 -13.42 -3.95
C ASN A 87 1.74 -13.60 -5.35
N ASP A 88 1.32 -12.49 -5.96
CA ASP A 88 0.80 -12.43 -7.32
C ASP A 88 -0.36 -13.42 -7.57
N TRP A 89 -1.31 -13.47 -6.63
CA TRP A 89 -2.54 -14.29 -6.69
C TRP A 89 -2.33 -15.81 -6.66
N ARG A 90 -1.12 -16.30 -6.38
CA ARG A 90 -0.89 -17.74 -6.13
C ARG A 90 -1.69 -18.22 -4.92
N THR A 91 -1.76 -17.39 -3.89
CA THR A 91 -2.65 -17.56 -2.74
C THR A 91 -3.34 -16.24 -2.43
N TYR A 92 -4.50 -16.31 -1.78
CA TYR A 92 -5.24 -15.14 -1.35
C TYR A 92 -5.86 -15.35 0.03
N GLN A 93 -6.19 -14.26 0.70
CA GLN A 93 -6.96 -14.23 1.93
C GLN A 93 -8.15 -13.29 1.76
N ASP A 94 -9.29 -13.67 2.34
CA ASP A 94 -10.50 -12.84 2.37
C ASP A 94 -10.65 -12.24 3.77
N LEU A 95 -10.69 -10.90 3.84
CA LEU A 95 -10.85 -10.12 5.06
C LEU A 95 -12.23 -9.44 5.07
N PRO A 96 -13.05 -9.58 6.13
CA PRO A 96 -14.30 -8.85 6.22
C PRO A 96 -14.07 -7.36 6.50
N ALA A 97 -14.85 -6.50 5.84
CA ALA A 97 -14.98 -5.10 6.21
C ALA A 97 -16.17 -4.89 7.16
N TYR A 98 -16.11 -3.85 7.98
CA TYR A 98 -17.15 -3.50 8.94
C TYR A 98 -17.87 -2.22 8.53
N HIS A 99 -19.19 -2.19 8.73
CA HIS A 99 -20.03 -1.05 8.39
C HIS A 99 -19.80 0.13 9.35
N LEU A 100 -19.67 1.35 8.80
CA LEU A 100 -19.58 2.58 9.59
C LEU A 100 -20.99 3.17 9.80
N LYS A 101 -21.45 3.21 11.06
CA LYS A 101 -22.86 3.48 11.43
C LYS A 101 -23.43 4.83 10.95
N ASP A 102 -22.60 5.84 10.75
CA ASP A 102 -23.03 7.19 10.32
C ASP A 102 -22.67 7.51 8.84
N SER A 103 -22.39 6.48 8.05
CA SER A 103 -21.91 6.65 6.68
C SER A 103 -23.01 6.76 5.61
N ASN A 104 -24.26 6.50 6.00
CA ASN A 104 -25.39 6.51 5.09
C ASN A 104 -25.68 7.95 4.64
N ARG A 105 -25.15 8.33 3.47
CA ARG A 105 -25.48 9.58 2.78
C ARG A 105 -26.52 9.33 1.68
N GLY A 106 -27.53 8.52 1.98
CA GLY A 106 -28.72 8.27 1.17
C GLY A 106 -28.58 7.08 0.22
N TYR A 107 -27.63 7.13 -0.73
CA TYR A 107 -27.55 6.12 -1.81
C TYR A 107 -26.40 5.11 -1.65
N ALA A 108 -25.51 5.33 -0.68
CA ALA A 108 -24.35 4.48 -0.45
C ALA A 108 -23.97 4.45 1.03
N ASP A 109 -23.53 3.27 1.48
CA ASP A 109 -22.96 3.02 2.79
C ASP A 109 -21.44 2.98 2.70
N THR A 110 -20.74 3.27 3.80
CA THR A 110 -19.30 3.09 3.92
C THR A 110 -18.97 1.90 4.81
N PHE A 111 -18.06 1.07 4.33
CA PHE A 111 -17.42 0.01 5.07
C PHE A 111 -15.94 0.36 5.26
N ALA A 112 -15.34 -0.07 6.36
CA ALA A 112 -13.92 0.08 6.61
C ALA A 112 -13.26 -1.28 6.81
N PHE A 113 -11.99 -1.37 6.42
CA PHE A 113 -11.15 -2.52 6.67
C PHE A 113 -9.72 -2.07 6.96
N GLU A 114 -8.99 -2.94 7.62
CA GLU A 114 -7.56 -2.77 7.83
C GLU A 114 -6.83 -4.11 7.74
N PHE A 115 -5.61 -4.08 7.24
CA PHE A 115 -4.71 -5.23 7.33
C PHE A 115 -3.28 -4.77 7.58
N ASN A 116 -2.50 -5.68 8.17
CA ASN A 116 -1.06 -5.52 8.33
C ASN A 116 -0.36 -6.45 7.34
N VAL A 117 0.69 -5.92 6.72
CA VAL A 117 1.57 -6.69 5.84
C VAL A 117 2.75 -7.19 6.67
N PRO A 118 3.08 -8.49 6.66
CA PRO A 118 4.28 -8.99 7.31
C PRO A 118 5.53 -8.28 6.78
N ASP A 119 6.49 -7.97 7.67
CA ASP A 119 7.77 -7.37 7.28
C ASP A 119 8.75 -8.46 6.81
N GLU A 120 8.37 -9.15 5.73
CA GLU A 120 9.17 -10.22 5.12
C GLU A 120 9.84 -9.70 3.84
N GLU A 121 11.10 -10.07 3.60
CA GLU A 121 11.89 -9.55 2.47
C GLU A 121 11.26 -9.90 1.11
N GLU A 122 10.67 -11.08 1.01
CA GLU A 122 10.02 -11.65 -0.16
C GLU A 122 8.76 -10.88 -0.57
N ILE A 123 8.10 -10.22 0.39
CA ILE A 123 6.91 -9.43 0.11
C ILE A 123 7.34 -8.11 -0.53
N ARG A 124 7.05 -7.99 -1.83
CA ARG A 124 7.34 -6.81 -2.66
C ARG A 124 6.12 -5.92 -2.86
N GLN A 125 4.92 -6.49 -2.81
CA GLN A 125 3.67 -5.77 -3.01
C GLN A 125 2.50 -6.52 -2.40
N VAL A 126 1.42 -5.79 -2.15
CA VAL A 126 0.11 -6.33 -1.83
C VAL A 126 -0.85 -5.92 -2.93
N GLN A 127 -1.58 -6.89 -3.47
CA GLN A 127 -2.67 -6.62 -4.39
C GLN A 127 -3.99 -6.99 -3.73
N PHE A 128 -5.03 -6.18 -3.94
CA PHE A 128 -6.35 -6.49 -3.42
C PHE A 128 -7.48 -6.08 -4.37
N ALA A 129 -8.61 -6.77 -4.22
CA ALA A 129 -9.89 -6.47 -4.85
C ALA A 129 -11.00 -6.56 -3.80
N ILE A 130 -12.12 -5.88 -4.05
CA ILE A 130 -13.22 -5.81 -3.10
C ILE A 130 -14.42 -6.56 -3.68
N ALA A 131 -14.96 -7.50 -2.92
CA ALA A 131 -16.22 -8.16 -3.20
C ALA A 131 -17.33 -7.58 -2.33
N PHE A 132 -18.45 -7.21 -2.95
CA PHE A 132 -19.66 -6.78 -2.28
C PHE A 132 -20.78 -7.76 -2.59
N ARG A 133 -21.35 -8.38 -1.56
CA ARG A 133 -22.49 -9.29 -1.66
C ARG A 133 -23.72 -8.66 -1.03
N CYS A 134 -24.81 -8.65 -1.77
CA CYS A 134 -26.08 -8.09 -1.32
C CYS A 134 -27.23 -8.69 -2.13
N ALA A 135 -28.33 -9.03 -1.46
CA ALA A 135 -29.55 -9.58 -2.09
C ALA A 135 -29.28 -10.77 -3.05
N GLY A 136 -28.36 -11.67 -2.67
CA GLY A 136 -28.00 -12.84 -3.49
C GLY A 136 -27.11 -12.54 -4.70
N GLN A 137 -26.69 -11.29 -4.90
CA GLN A 137 -25.77 -10.87 -5.96
C GLN A 137 -24.37 -10.61 -5.41
N GLU A 138 -23.36 -10.73 -6.27
CA GLU A 138 -21.96 -10.42 -5.97
C GLU A 138 -21.41 -9.43 -6.99
N PHE A 139 -20.77 -8.37 -6.50
CA PHE A 139 -20.17 -7.30 -7.29
C PHE A 139 -18.69 -7.17 -6.92
N TRP A 140 -17.85 -6.82 -7.89
CA TRP A 140 -16.40 -6.71 -7.68
C TRP A 140 -15.87 -5.35 -8.09
N ASP A 141 -15.04 -4.76 -7.24
CA ASP A 141 -14.13 -3.67 -7.61
C ASP A 141 -12.70 -4.21 -7.64
N ASN A 142 -12.26 -4.55 -8.84
CA ASN A 142 -10.90 -5.01 -9.14
C ASN A 142 -10.09 -3.94 -9.88
N ASN A 143 -10.48 -2.66 -9.77
CA ASN A 143 -9.81 -1.53 -10.43
C ASN A 143 -9.61 -1.72 -11.95
N HIS A 144 -10.66 -2.14 -12.66
CA HIS A 144 -10.61 -2.41 -14.11
C HIS A 144 -9.57 -3.48 -14.47
N ASN A 145 -9.62 -4.63 -13.77
CA ASN A 145 -8.69 -5.76 -13.92
C ASN A 145 -7.23 -5.48 -13.57
N ARG A 146 -6.91 -4.33 -12.97
CA ARG A 146 -5.54 -4.00 -12.52
C ARG A 146 -5.30 -4.35 -11.05
N ASN A 147 -6.38 -4.52 -10.28
CA ASN A 147 -6.40 -4.57 -8.82
C ASN A 147 -5.85 -3.29 -8.19
N TYR A 148 -6.03 -3.17 -6.88
CA TYR A 148 -5.38 -2.14 -6.09
C TYR A 148 -4.02 -2.66 -5.62
N CYS A 149 -2.94 -1.93 -5.87
CA CYS A 149 -1.60 -2.35 -5.52
C CYS A 149 -0.94 -1.37 -4.54
N LEU A 150 -0.39 -1.93 -3.46
CA LEU A 150 0.47 -1.27 -2.50
C LEU A 150 1.88 -1.86 -2.62
N GLN A 151 2.86 -1.08 -3.07
CA GLN A 151 4.25 -1.52 -3.16
C GLN A 151 4.96 -1.41 -1.82
N CYS A 152 5.76 -2.41 -1.47
CA CYS A 152 6.68 -2.37 -0.34
C CYS A 152 7.98 -1.71 -0.80
N ILE A 153 8.24 -0.50 -0.31
CA ILE A 153 9.45 0.26 -0.62
C ILE A 153 10.33 0.38 0.63
N PRO A 154 11.67 0.42 0.49
CA PRO A 154 12.54 0.76 1.60
C PRO A 154 12.16 2.12 2.18
N ILE A 155 12.16 2.24 3.51
CA ILE A 155 12.14 3.53 4.19
C ILE A 155 13.49 4.16 3.91
N GLN A 156 13.51 5.22 3.11
CA GLN A 156 14.69 6.06 2.99
C GLN A 156 14.74 6.93 4.25
N ASP A 157 15.65 6.62 5.17
CA ASP A 157 15.99 7.53 6.27
C ASP A 157 16.60 8.81 5.67
N GLY A 158 15.76 9.79 5.39
CA GLY A 158 16.16 11.08 4.86
C GLY A 158 16.90 11.91 5.91
N HIS A 159 18.22 12.05 5.73
CA HIS A 159 19.01 13.25 6.02
C HIS A 159 18.77 13.99 7.36
N LEU A 160 19.40 13.53 8.45
CA LEU A 160 19.65 14.38 9.65
C LEU A 160 21.08 14.26 10.22
N PHE A 161 22.11 14.00 9.40
CA PHE A 161 23.52 14.05 9.83
C PHE A 161 24.43 14.97 9.00
N ASN A 162 23.89 16.00 8.35
CA ASN A 162 24.72 17.10 7.84
C ASN A 162 24.29 18.40 8.51
N ASN A 163 24.81 18.67 9.72
CA ASN A 163 25.04 20.03 10.28
C ASN A 163 25.73 20.02 11.66
N LEU A 164 26.65 19.08 11.95
CA LEU A 164 27.45 19.12 13.19
C LEU A 164 28.95 18.83 13.02
N VAL A 165 29.52 19.04 11.82
CA VAL A 165 30.98 19.00 11.65
C VAL A 165 31.47 20.11 10.72
N HIS A 166 31.14 21.38 11.01
CA HIS A 166 31.86 22.55 10.48
C HIS A 166 31.58 23.79 11.37
N ASN A 167 31.89 23.66 12.65
CA ASN A 167 32.18 24.78 13.55
C ASN A 167 33.03 24.23 14.70
N ALA A 168 34.30 24.00 14.39
CA ALA A 168 35.39 23.89 15.35
C ALA A 168 36.52 24.80 14.86
#